data_AF-A0A2G3ACB8-F1
#
_entry.id   AF-A0A2G3ACB8-F1
#
_cell.length_a   1.000
_cell.length_b   1.000
_cell.length_c   1.000
_cell.angle_alpha   90.00
_cell.angle_beta   90.00
_cell.angle_gamma   90.00
#
_symmetry.space_group_name_H-M   'P 1'
#
loop_
_entity.id
_entity.type
_entity.pdbx_description
1 polymer ?
#
loop_
_entity_poly.entity_id
_entity_poly.type
_entity_poly.pdbx_seq_one_letter_code
_entity_poly.pdbx_strand_id
1 'polypeptide(L)'
;MLMRRSMSFSGAERCDNHQDLRVDDNEMSDDDGSSQLLGEKKRRLNMEQVKALERSFEMANKLEPERKIQLARALGLQPRQIAIWFQNRRARWKTKQLEKDYEILKRHYDSLKADNDALKAQNKELHSEVIN
;
A
#
# COMPACT_ATOMS: atom_id res chain seq x y z
N MET A 1 -16.00 20.73 -17.36
CA MET A 1 -16.18 20.71 -15.90
C MET A 1 -15.84 19.31 -15.38
N LEU A 2 -14.73 19.15 -14.65
CA LEU A 2 -14.34 17.85 -14.08
C LEU A 2 -15.01 17.72 -12.71
N MET A 3 -15.89 16.73 -12.55
CA MET A 3 -16.51 16.39 -11.26
C MET A 3 -15.42 15.95 -10.28
N ARG A 4 -15.17 16.78 -9.27
CA ARG A 4 -14.41 16.38 -8.08
C ARG A 4 -15.27 15.35 -7.35
N ARG A 5 -14.77 14.11 -7.21
CA ARG A 5 -15.41 13.09 -6.38
C ARG A 5 -15.17 13.49 -4.91
N SER A 6 -16.11 14.20 -4.31
CA SER A 6 -16.18 14.39 -2.86
C SER A 6 -16.53 13.05 -2.23
N MET A 7 -15.57 12.43 -1.53
CA MET A 7 -15.84 11.32 -0.61
C MET A 7 -15.99 11.95 0.78
N SER A 8 -17.24 12.18 1.20
CA SER A 8 -17.55 12.56 2.58
C SER A 8 -17.55 11.29 3.42
N PHE A 9 -16.48 11.05 4.18
CA PHE A 9 -16.40 9.94 5.14
C PHE A 9 -16.76 10.47 6.53
N SER A 10 -18.03 10.35 6.90
CA SER A 10 -18.50 10.58 8.26
C SER A 10 -18.37 9.29 9.07
N GLY A 11 -17.46 9.32 10.05
CA GLY A 11 -17.56 8.64 11.35
C GLY A 11 -17.79 7.13 11.40
N ALA A 12 -16.73 6.37 11.68
CA ALA A 12 -16.79 5.19 12.56
C ALA A 12 -15.37 4.80 13.03
N GLU A 13 -15.15 4.98 14.34
CA GLU A 13 -14.34 4.17 15.26
C GLU A 13 -12.81 4.07 15.08
N ARG A 14 -12.12 4.54 16.13
CA ARG A 14 -10.67 4.47 16.32
C ARG A 14 -10.26 3.02 16.58
N CYS A 15 -9.51 2.43 15.65
CA CYS A 15 -8.65 1.29 15.93
C CYS A 15 -7.26 1.84 16.31
N ASP A 16 -7.00 1.86 17.62
CA ASP A 16 -5.72 2.23 18.20
C ASP A 16 -4.69 1.13 17.91
N ASN A 17 -3.83 1.41 16.95
CA ASN A 17 -2.46 0.88 16.87
C ASN A 17 -1.67 1.84 15.98
N HIS A 18 -1.58 3.08 16.44
CA HIS A 18 -0.73 4.11 15.86
C HIS A 18 0.67 3.99 16.47
N GLN A 19 1.42 2.96 16.08
CA GLN A 19 2.87 3.06 16.20
C GLN A 19 3.35 4.03 15.11
N ASP A 20 3.52 5.27 15.54
CA ASP A 20 4.24 6.36 14.90
C ASP A 20 5.44 5.84 14.11
N LEU A 21 5.29 5.79 12.79
CA LEU A 21 6.40 6.05 11.89
C LEU A 21 5.98 7.23 11.03
N ARG A 22 6.06 8.41 11.65
CA ARG A 22 6.29 9.65 10.92
C ARG A 22 7.54 9.41 10.07
N VAL A 23 7.33 9.15 8.79
CA VAL A 23 8.42 8.99 7.85
C VAL A 23 8.99 10.39 7.66
N ASP A 24 10.03 10.68 8.44
CA ASP A 24 11.06 11.69 8.24
C ASP A 24 10.80 12.58 7.01
N ASP A 25 10.15 13.72 7.25
CA ASP A 25 10.10 14.84 6.33
C ASP A 25 11.51 15.43 6.25
N ASN A 26 12.43 14.71 5.61
CA ASN A 26 13.66 15.32 5.14
C ASN A 26 13.31 16.10 3.86
N GLU A 27 12.60 17.20 4.08
CA GLU A 27 12.30 18.26 3.14
C GLU A 27 13.61 19.01 2.84
N MET A 28 14.46 18.37 2.04
CA MET A 28 15.58 19.07 1.40
C MET A 28 14.99 19.81 0.20
N SER A 29 14.67 21.08 0.47
CA SER A 29 14.36 22.10 -0.52
C SER A 29 15.60 22.33 -1.39
N ASP A 30 15.70 21.61 -2.50
CA ASP A 30 16.57 22.02 -3.60
C ASP A 30 15.86 23.15 -4.36
N ASP A 31 16.02 24.37 -3.83
CA ASP A 31 15.82 25.61 -4.58
C ASP A 31 16.93 25.69 -5.64
N ASP A 32 16.57 25.42 -6.89
CA ASP A 32 17.33 25.91 -8.05
C ASP A 32 16.34 26.63 -8.96
N GLY A 33 16.39 27.96 -8.88
CA GLY A 33 15.60 28.86 -9.68
C GLY A 33 15.94 28.72 -11.16
N SER A 34 15.12 27.97 -11.90
CA SER A 34 14.92 28.22 -13.33
C SER A 34 13.46 28.09 -13.69
N SER A 35 12.84 29.27 -13.75
CA SER A 35 11.52 29.52 -14.32
C SER A 35 11.54 29.23 -15.82
N GLN A 36 11.41 27.97 -16.23
CA GLN A 36 11.03 27.57 -17.58
C GLN A 36 10.62 26.09 -17.59
N LEU A 37 9.63 25.75 -18.42
CA LEU A 37 9.00 24.43 -18.56
C LEU A 37 7.76 24.17 -17.68
N LEU A 38 6.85 25.15 -17.66
CA LEU A 38 5.40 24.97 -17.42
C LEU A 38 4.71 24.03 -18.45
N GLY A 39 5.33 22.90 -18.83
CA GLY A 39 4.89 22.12 -20.00
C GLY A 39 5.34 20.66 -20.10
N GLU A 40 6.12 20.12 -19.16
CA GLU A 40 6.44 18.69 -19.16
C GLU A 40 5.26 17.87 -18.59
N LYS A 41 4.19 17.86 -19.38
CA LYS A 41 3.02 16.98 -19.29
C LYS A 41 3.44 15.62 -18.75
N LYS A 42 2.94 15.21 -17.57
CA LYS A 42 2.84 13.84 -17.03
C LYS A 42 3.30 12.76 -18.03
N ARG A 43 4.60 12.65 -18.32
CA ARG A 43 5.08 11.63 -19.25
C ARG A 43 5.06 10.34 -18.47
N ARG A 44 4.31 9.36 -18.97
CA ARG A 44 4.39 8.00 -18.44
C ARG A 44 5.83 7.55 -18.59
N LEU A 45 6.37 6.96 -17.52
CA LEU A 45 7.69 6.33 -17.58
C LEU A 45 7.67 5.25 -18.66
N ASN A 46 8.73 5.17 -19.44
CA ASN A 46 8.87 4.10 -20.42
C ASN A 46 9.07 2.75 -19.71
N MET A 47 8.77 1.65 -20.41
CA MET A 47 8.89 0.29 -19.89
C MET A 47 10.29 -0.01 -19.34
N GLU A 48 11.35 0.46 -19.99
CA GLU A 48 12.73 0.25 -19.51
C GLU A 48 13.01 0.99 -18.20
N GLN A 49 12.52 2.22 -18.07
CA GLN A 49 12.62 3.01 -16.84
C GLN A 49 11.87 2.32 -15.71
N VAL A 50 10.65 1.82 -15.97
CA VAL A 50 9.87 1.05 -14.99
C VAL A 50 10.62 -0.21 -14.57
N LYS A 51 11.15 -1.00 -15.51
CA LYS A 51 11.92 -2.22 -15.21
C LYS A 51 13.16 -1.93 -14.35
N ALA A 52 13.86 -0.83 -14.63
CA ALA A 52 15.02 -0.44 -13.82
C ALA A 52 14.62 -0.04 -12.39
N LEU A 53 13.53 0.72 -12.25
CA LEU A 53 12.97 1.09 -10.95
C LEU A 53 12.46 -0.12 -10.17
N GLU A 54 11.86 -1.10 -10.83
CA GLU A 54 11.40 -2.36 -10.22
C GLU A 54 12.58 -3.19 -9.70
N ARG A 55 13.61 -3.43 -10.51
CA ARG A 55 14.84 -4.11 -10.07
C ARG A 55 15.48 -3.40 -8.88
N SER A 56 15.50 -2.07 -8.93
CA SER A 56 15.99 -1.24 -7.83
C SER A 56 15.15 -1.43 -6.57
N PHE A 57 13.83 -1.45 -6.68
CA PHE A 57 12.92 -1.63 -5.56
C PHE A 57 13.05 -3.01 -4.90
N GLU A 58 13.24 -4.06 -5.71
CA GLU A 58 13.43 -5.43 -5.22
C GLU A 58 14.70 -5.58 -4.37
N MET A 59 15.78 -4.87 -4.72
CA MET A 59 17.00 -4.86 -3.91
C MET A 59 16.83 -4.09 -2.60
N ALA A 60 16.13 -2.95 -2.64
CA ALA A 60 15.89 -2.12 -1.47
C ALA A 60 14.60 -1.29 -1.64
N ASN A 61 13.64 -1.55 -0.75
CA ASN A 61 12.34 -0.90 -0.72
C ASN A 61 12.42 0.56 -0.23
N LYS A 62 13.40 0.86 0.63
CA LYS A 62 13.69 2.23 1.07
C LYS A 62 14.60 2.91 0.05
N LEU A 63 14.21 4.12 -0.36
CA LEU A 63 14.97 4.92 -1.30
C LEU A 63 15.83 5.91 -0.53
N GLU A 64 17.12 5.59 -0.41
CA GLU A 64 18.09 6.50 0.22
C GLU A 64 18.39 7.72 -0.68
N PRO A 65 18.71 8.89 -0.10
CA PRO A 65 18.91 10.13 -0.87
C PRO A 65 19.97 10.01 -1.97
N GLU A 66 21.10 9.39 -1.66
CA GLU A 66 22.19 9.19 -2.62
C GLU A 66 21.76 8.30 -3.79
N ARG A 67 21.05 7.22 -3.49
CA ARG A 67 20.51 6.30 -4.49
C ARG A 67 19.45 6.96 -5.37
N LYS A 68 18.62 7.86 -4.81
CA LYS A 68 17.64 8.65 -5.55
C LYS A 68 18.33 9.48 -6.63
N ILE A 69 19.42 10.16 -6.28
CA ILE A 69 20.19 11.00 -7.21
C ILE A 69 20.82 10.13 -8.32
N GLN A 70 21.41 8.99 -7.95
CA GLN A 70 22.00 8.06 -8.92
C GLN A 70 20.97 7.52 -9.92
N LEU A 71 19.79 7.10 -9.43
CA LEU A 71 18.69 6.62 -10.30
C LEU A 71 18.13 7.73 -11.19
N ALA A 72 17.98 8.95 -10.66
CA ALA A 72 17.53 10.10 -11.43
C ALA A 72 18.47 10.37 -12.61
N ARG A 73 19.78 10.42 -12.35
CA ARG A 73 20.82 10.58 -13.38
C ARG A 73 20.81 9.44 -14.39
N ALA A 74 20.82 8.19 -13.93
CA ALA A 74 20.90 7.01 -14.79
C ALA A 74 19.68 6.84 -15.70
N LEU A 75 18.49 7.26 -15.25
CA LEU A 75 17.24 7.10 -15.99
C LEU A 75 16.80 8.36 -16.74
N GLY A 76 17.53 9.47 -16.60
CA GLY A 76 17.15 10.76 -17.17
C GLY A 76 15.82 11.28 -16.61
N LEU A 77 15.58 11.07 -15.32
CA LEU A 77 14.34 11.44 -14.64
C LEU A 77 14.61 12.45 -13.53
N GLN A 78 13.61 13.26 -13.18
CA GLN A 78 13.73 14.15 -12.03
C GLN A 78 13.71 13.34 -10.72
N PRO A 79 14.50 13.71 -9.69
CA PRO A 79 14.50 13.04 -8.38
C PRO A 79 13.10 12.91 -7.77
N ARG A 80 12.24 13.91 -7.99
CA ARG A 80 10.83 13.90 -7.57
C ARG A 80 10.03 12.76 -8.21
N GLN A 81 10.24 12.47 -9.49
CA GLN A 81 9.55 11.37 -10.18
C GLN A 81 9.94 10.02 -9.59
N ILE A 82 11.23 9.83 -9.25
CA ILE A 82 11.72 8.63 -8.57
C ILE A 82 11.03 8.48 -7.21
N ALA A 83 11.00 9.56 -6.41
CA ALA A 83 10.36 9.54 -5.09
C ALA A 83 8.86 9.17 -5.17
N ILE A 84 8.11 9.81 -6.06
CA ILE A 84 6.68 9.52 -6.28
C ILE A 84 6.48 8.08 -6.76
N TRP A 85 7.35 7.59 -7.65
CA TRP A 85 7.25 6.20 -8.12
C TRP A 85 7.45 5.21 -6.98
N PHE A 86 8.48 5.40 -6.14
CA PHE A 86 8.74 4.54 -4.98
C PHE A 86 7.60 4.58 -3.96
N GLN A 87 7.04 5.76 -3.67
CA GLN A 87 5.86 5.91 -2.81
C GLN A 87 4.66 5.12 -3.35
N ASN A 88 4.33 5.30 -4.63
CA ASN A 88 3.23 4.58 -5.28
C ASN A 88 3.48 3.07 -5.31
N ARG A 89 4.74 2.65 -5.52
CA ARG A 89 5.11 1.24 -5.53
C ARG A 89 4.90 0.60 -4.15
N ARG A 90 5.32 1.27 -3.07
CA ARG A 90 5.07 0.85 -1.70
C ARG A 90 3.58 0.75 -1.37
N ALA A 91 2.80 1.75 -1.77
CA ALA A 91 1.36 1.75 -1.55
C ALA A 91 0.70 0.51 -2.19
N ARG A 92 1.00 0.24 -3.47
CA ARG A 92 0.48 -0.95 -4.18
C ARG A 92 0.95 -2.26 -3.55
N TRP A 93 2.21 -2.32 -3.12
CA TRP A 93 2.74 -3.50 -2.43
C TRP A 93 1.99 -3.76 -1.11
N LYS A 94 1.76 -2.71 -0.31
CA LYS A 94 1.00 -2.81 0.94
C LYS A 94 -0.45 -3.26 0.70
N THR A 95 -1.12 -2.71 -0.30
CA THR A 95 -2.48 -3.16 -0.69
C THR A 95 -2.48 -4.63 -1.05
N LYS A 96 -1.55 -5.08 -1.89
CA LYS A 96 -1.46 -6.49 -2.30
C LYS A 96 -1.15 -7.44 -1.12
N GLN A 97 -0.38 -6.98 -0.13
CA GLN A 97 -0.18 -7.76 1.09
C GLN A 97 -1.46 -7.86 1.92
N LEU A 98 -2.13 -6.73 2.14
CA LEU A 98 -3.38 -6.70 2.91
C LEU A 98 -4.47 -7.59 2.29
N GLU A 99 -4.58 -7.60 0.96
CA GLU A 99 -5.48 -8.51 0.24
C GLU A 99 -5.16 -9.99 0.54
N LYS A 100 -3.88 -10.38 0.54
CA LYS A 100 -3.48 -11.74 0.85
C LYS A 100 -3.75 -12.10 2.31
N ASP A 101 -3.44 -11.19 3.23
CA ASP A 101 -3.65 -11.39 4.66
C ASP A 101 -5.14 -11.57 4.96
N TYR A 102 -5.99 -10.77 4.31
CA TYR A 102 -7.44 -10.91 4.38
C TYR A 102 -7.92 -12.28 3.88
N GLU A 103 -7.42 -12.74 2.72
CA GLU A 103 -7.80 -14.05 2.18
C GLU A 103 -7.40 -15.21 3.11
N ILE A 104 -6.22 -15.12 3.74
CA ILE A 104 -5.79 -16.11 4.73
C ILE A 104 -6.71 -16.10 5.94
N LEU A 105 -6.98 -14.91 6.50
CA LEU A 105 -7.83 -14.75 7.66
C LEU A 105 -9.25 -15.24 7.39
N LYS A 106 -9.79 -14.95 6.20
CA LYS A 106 -11.12 -15.39 5.77
C LYS A 106 -11.21 -16.91 5.72
N ARG A 107 -10.22 -17.60 5.14
CA ARG A 107 -10.22 -19.08 5.12
C ARG A 107 -10.21 -19.68 6.52
N HIS A 108 -9.40 -19.10 7.42
CA HIS A 108 -9.34 -19.56 8.81
C HIS A 108 -10.69 -19.36 9.53
N TYR A 109 -11.30 -18.20 9.33
CA TYR A 109 -12.64 -17.92 9.84
C TYR A 109 -13.69 -18.91 9.32
N ASP A 110 -13.71 -19.16 8.01
CA ASP A 110 -14.66 -20.06 7.38
C ASP A 110 -14.52 -21.51 7.92
N SER A 111 -13.28 -21.96 8.17
CA SER A 111 -13.02 -23.27 8.81
C SER A 111 -13.54 -23.32 10.24
N LEU A 112 -13.16 -22.34 11.08
CA LEU A 112 -13.61 -22.29 12.47
C LEU A 112 -15.13 -22.18 12.60
N LYS A 113 -15.76 -21.44 11.68
CA LYS A 113 -17.21 -21.31 11.62
C LYS A 113 -17.85 -22.66 11.34
N ALA A 114 -17.33 -23.42 10.37
CA ALA A 114 -17.83 -24.76 10.05
C ALA A 114 -17.70 -25.72 11.25
N ASP A 115 -16.55 -25.72 11.92
CA ASP A 115 -16.32 -26.55 13.11
C ASP A 115 -17.27 -26.16 14.26
N ASN A 116 -17.46 -24.85 14.48
CA ASN A 116 -18.38 -24.34 15.49
C ASN A 116 -19.83 -24.72 15.20
N ASP A 117 -20.26 -24.61 13.94
CA ASP A 117 -21.61 -24.97 13.50
C ASP A 117 -21.83 -26.50 13.70
N ALA A 118 -20.82 -27.33 13.42
CA ALA A 118 -20.85 -28.77 13.68
C ALA A 118 -20.94 -29.10 15.17
N LEU A 119 -20.12 -28.47 16.02
CA LEU A 119 -20.14 -28.66 17.47
C LEU A 119 -21.48 -28.21 18.08
N LYS A 120 -22.07 -27.12 17.60
CA LYS A 120 -23.40 -26.68 18.02
C LYS A 120 -24.48 -27.68 17.67
N ALA A 121 -24.42 -28.26 16.47
CA ALA A 121 -25.35 -29.31 16.06
C ALA A 121 -25.23 -30.55 16.95
N GLN A 122 -23.99 -31.01 17.22
CA GLN A 122 -23.73 -32.14 18.12
C GLN A 122 -24.23 -31.87 19.55
N ASN A 123 -23.95 -30.68 20.10
CA ASN A 123 -24.44 -30.31 21.42
C ASN A 123 -25.96 -30.32 21.49
N LYS A 124 -26.64 -29.83 20.45
CA LYS A 124 -28.10 -29.84 20.39
C LYS A 124 -28.67 -31.27 20.41
N GLU A 125 -28.07 -32.18 19.64
CA GLU A 125 -28.46 -33.59 19.60
C GLU A 125 -28.28 -34.26 20.97
N LEU A 126 -27.10 -34.10 21.58
CA LEU A 126 -26.81 -34.65 22.92
C LEU A 126 -27.76 -34.08 23.98
N HIS A 127 -28.10 -32.78 23.90
CA HIS A 127 -29.09 -32.20 24.80
C HIS A 127 -30.48 -32.80 24.64
N SER A 128 -30.91 -33.14 23.41
CA SER A 128 -32.19 -33.83 23.23
C SER A 128 -32.18 -35.27 23.75
N GLU A 129 -31.06 -35.97 23.68
CA GLU A 129 -30.93 -37.32 24.23
C GLU A 129 -30.99 -37.33 25.76
N VAL A 130 -30.38 -36.33 26.43
CA VAL A 130 -30.35 -36.24 27.91
C VAL A 130 -31.71 -35.84 28.52
N ILE A 131 -32.59 -35.20 27.73
CA ILE A 131 -33.89 -34.71 28.20
C ILE A 131 -35.01 -35.76 28.04
N ASN A 132 -34.77 -36.85 27.30
CA ASN A 132 -35.67 -38.01 27.20
C ASN A 132 -35.38 -39.06 28.27
#